data_AF-A0AAV8YZD2-F1
#
_entry.id   AF-A0AAV8YZD2-F1
#
_cell.length_a   1.000
_cell.length_b   1.000
_cell.length_c   1.000
_cell.angle_alpha   90.00
_cell.angle_beta   90.00
_cell.angle_gamma   90.00
#
_symmetry.space_group_name_H-M   'P 1'
#
loop_
_entity.id
_entity.type
_entity.pdbx_description
1 polymer ?
#
loop_
_entity_poly.entity_id
_entity_poly.type
_entity_poly.pdbx_seq_one_letter_code
_entity_poly.pdbx_strand_id
1 'polypeptide(L)'
;MDILNVTQQPLIDNSIIDFEYHNYQPFVTAKFDYNDEIRIPIQELDAYTLPSESLLYLEGNLTKDDGTPATKLKLINNAFSFLFREIRYEINGIVIDSTRNLYWRVPHVSVGIPQQLALTKILDKNVEILLPFRSWELVEFPSLSQTTRHTWPVKTTTKLETPRHVVVAFQINRKNKVTSNMSTFDNCNLTNIRVFLNSERYPYNDLFLDFKDNKYATLYEMFSNFRHSYYEIGNEPIFTPKEFKSISPITHIDCSRQKETIQSGSVVMRIEFETSENIPNETTAYCLILHDRLFRYNPLTKIVRQV
;
A
#
# COMPACT_ATOMS: atom_id res chain seq x y z
N MET A 1 14.87 -33.28 0.29
CA MET A 1 13.80 -34.31 0.31
C MET A 1 13.71 -34.79 1.73
N ASP A 2 12.82 -34.20 2.52
CA ASP A 2 12.54 -34.71 3.85
C ASP A 2 11.58 -35.90 3.69
N ILE A 3 12.13 -37.07 4.00
CA ILE A 3 11.43 -38.35 3.94
C ILE A 3 10.45 -38.36 5.13
N LEU A 4 9.16 -38.51 4.84
CA LEU A 4 8.04 -38.61 5.78
C LEU A 4 8.42 -39.28 7.12
N ASN A 5 8.45 -38.51 8.22
CA ASN A 5 8.72 -39.04 9.56
C ASN A 5 7.42 -39.43 10.27
N VAL A 6 7.01 -40.69 10.11
CA VAL A 6 5.81 -41.29 10.73
C VAL A 6 5.86 -41.40 12.26
N THR A 7 6.99 -41.09 12.91
CA THR A 7 7.14 -41.05 14.37
C THR A 7 7.15 -39.64 14.96
N GLN A 8 7.07 -38.61 14.10
CA GLN A 8 7.02 -37.23 14.56
C GLN A 8 5.77 -37.02 15.42
N GLN A 9 5.97 -36.57 16.66
CA GLN A 9 4.84 -36.20 17.52
C GLN A 9 4.05 -35.08 16.83
N PRO A 10 2.71 -35.09 16.93
CA PRO A 10 1.90 -34.03 16.35
C PRO A 10 2.37 -32.70 16.92
N LEU A 11 2.71 -31.77 16.04
CA LEU A 11 3.03 -30.41 16.44
C LEU A 11 1.71 -29.74 16.79
N ILE A 12 1.41 -29.70 18.08
CA ILE A 12 0.21 -29.05 18.62
C ILE A 12 0.61 -27.62 18.92
N ASP A 13 0.25 -26.70 18.02
CA ASP A 13 0.40 -25.26 18.23
C ASP A 13 -0.83 -24.72 18.97
N ASN A 14 -0.66 -24.47 20.27
CA ASN A 14 -1.68 -23.84 21.13
C ASN A 14 -1.35 -22.36 21.41
N SER A 15 -0.56 -21.71 20.55
CA SER A 15 -0.22 -20.30 20.71
C SER A 15 -1.45 -19.39 20.60
N ILE A 16 -2.29 -19.65 19.62
CA ILE A 16 -3.62 -19.06 19.42
C ILE A 16 -4.64 -20.14 19.71
N ILE A 17 -5.51 -19.90 20.70
CA ILE A 17 -6.53 -20.87 21.12
C ILE A 17 -7.90 -20.53 20.56
N ASP A 18 -8.11 -19.28 20.14
CA ASP A 18 -9.36 -18.81 19.56
C ASP A 18 -9.14 -17.57 18.67
N PHE A 19 -9.96 -17.44 17.64
CA PHE A 19 -9.92 -16.36 16.66
C PHE A 19 -11.35 -15.97 16.28
N GLU A 20 -11.79 -14.81 16.75
CA GLU A 20 -13.15 -14.33 16.51
C GLU A 20 -13.16 -12.89 15.96
N TYR A 21 -14.10 -12.61 15.06
CA TYR A 21 -14.30 -11.27 14.53
C TYR A 21 -15.28 -10.50 15.41
N HIS A 22 -14.80 -9.41 16.03
CA HIS A 22 -15.65 -8.50 16.78
C HIS A 22 -16.12 -7.34 15.89
N ASN A 23 -17.43 -7.04 15.96
CA ASN A 23 -18.02 -5.94 15.21
C ASN A 23 -17.98 -4.66 16.04
N TYR A 24 -17.32 -3.63 15.51
CA TYR A 24 -17.32 -2.30 16.09
C TYR A 24 -18.13 -1.33 15.23
N GLN A 25 -18.96 -0.52 15.88
CA GLN A 25 -19.79 0.47 15.24
C GLN A 25 -19.26 1.89 15.51
N PRO A 26 -19.51 2.85 14.62
CA PRO A 26 -19.22 4.25 14.87
C PRO A 26 -19.91 4.78 16.13
N PHE A 27 -19.27 5.75 16.79
CA PHE A 27 -19.82 6.40 17.99
C PHE A 27 -21.21 7.04 17.79
N VAL A 28 -21.53 7.47 16.56
CA VAL A 28 -22.77 8.18 16.24
C VAL A 28 -23.64 7.28 15.37
N THR A 29 -24.84 6.95 15.85
CA THR A 29 -25.83 6.12 15.15
C THR A 29 -26.68 6.91 14.15
N ALA A 30 -26.14 8.01 13.60
CA ALA A 30 -26.83 8.86 12.63
C ALA A 30 -26.50 8.43 11.20
N LYS A 31 -27.37 8.80 10.24
CA LYS A 31 -27.02 8.72 8.82
C LYS A 31 -25.82 9.64 8.57
N PHE A 32 -24.75 9.07 8.01
CA PHE A 32 -23.61 9.87 7.55
C PHE A 32 -23.97 10.53 6.21
N ASP A 33 -23.61 11.81 6.08
CA ASP A 33 -23.69 12.59 4.85
C ASP A 33 -22.28 12.89 4.31
N TYR A 34 -22.20 13.58 3.18
CA TYR A 34 -20.93 13.93 2.54
C TYR A 34 -20.04 14.76 3.46
N ASN A 35 -18.79 14.32 3.60
CA ASN A 35 -17.71 14.93 4.42
C ASN A 35 -17.82 14.71 5.93
N ASP A 36 -18.74 13.87 6.40
CA ASP A 36 -18.77 13.48 7.81
C ASP A 36 -17.51 12.67 8.18
N GLU A 37 -16.93 12.98 9.34
CA GLU A 37 -15.86 12.17 9.92
C GLU A 37 -16.47 11.02 10.70
N ILE A 38 -15.93 9.82 10.51
CA ILE A 38 -16.47 8.65 11.15
C ILE A 38 -15.41 7.94 11.97
N ARG A 39 -15.69 7.84 13.27
CA ARG A 39 -14.77 7.32 14.28
C ARG A 39 -15.31 6.04 14.88
N ILE A 40 -14.54 4.96 14.74
CA ILE A 40 -14.79 3.68 15.41
C ILE A 40 -13.76 3.51 16.52
N PRO A 41 -14.15 3.69 17.79
CA PRO A 41 -13.28 3.41 18.91
C PRO A 41 -13.22 1.91 19.19
N ILE A 42 -12.06 1.44 19.64
CA ILE A 42 -11.93 0.13 20.28
C ILE A 42 -11.50 0.40 21.71
N GLN A 43 -12.41 0.15 22.65
CA GLN A 43 -12.22 0.48 24.07
C GLN A 43 -11.88 -0.74 24.93
N GLU A 44 -11.90 -1.94 24.36
CA GLU A 44 -11.58 -3.18 25.07
C GLU A 44 -10.08 -3.22 25.38
N LEU A 45 -9.74 -2.97 26.65
CA LEU A 45 -8.36 -2.89 27.13
C LEU A 45 -7.69 -4.27 27.29
N ASP A 46 -8.49 -5.31 27.51
CA ASP A 46 -8.01 -6.67 27.82
C ASP A 46 -7.99 -7.58 26.59
N ALA A 47 -8.29 -7.02 25.42
CA ALA A 47 -8.34 -7.73 24.16
C ALA A 47 -7.00 -7.69 23.41
N TYR A 48 -6.56 -8.86 22.92
CA TYR A 48 -5.50 -8.90 21.91
C TYR A 48 -6.14 -8.79 20.53
N THR A 49 -5.86 -7.68 19.84
CA THR A 49 -6.36 -7.44 18.50
C THR A 49 -5.31 -7.75 17.45
N LEU A 50 -5.74 -8.22 16.27
CA LEU A 50 -4.87 -8.42 15.10
C LEU A 50 -5.27 -7.46 13.95
N PRO A 51 -4.86 -6.17 14.01
CA PRO A 51 -5.24 -5.17 13.01
C PRO A 51 -4.96 -5.55 11.55
N SER A 52 -3.95 -6.38 11.28
CA SER A 52 -3.57 -6.76 9.92
C SER A 52 -4.61 -7.63 9.21
N GLU A 53 -5.40 -8.40 9.96
CA GLU A 53 -6.46 -9.28 9.43
C GLU A 53 -7.85 -8.62 9.56
N SER A 54 -7.86 -7.32 9.81
CA SER A 54 -9.09 -6.59 9.95
C SER A 54 -9.77 -6.31 8.62
N LEU A 55 -11.10 -6.23 8.61
CA LEU A 55 -11.85 -6.04 7.37
C LEU A 55 -13.00 -5.06 7.52
N LEU A 56 -13.62 -4.77 6.39
CA LEU A 56 -14.68 -3.81 6.32
C LEU A 56 -15.97 -4.31 5.76
N TYR A 57 -17.04 -4.04 6.50
CA TYR A 57 -18.37 -4.41 6.08
C TYR A 57 -19.16 -3.17 5.69
N LEU A 58 -19.50 -3.13 4.40
CA LEU A 58 -20.38 -2.14 3.82
C LEU A 58 -21.63 -2.82 3.30
N GLU A 59 -22.77 -2.25 3.64
CA GLU A 59 -24.08 -2.69 3.15
C GLU A 59 -24.87 -1.47 2.70
N GLY A 60 -25.55 -1.58 1.56
CA GLY A 60 -26.34 -0.48 1.01
C GLY A 60 -27.09 -0.87 -0.27
N ASN A 61 -28.10 -0.07 -0.61
CA ASN A 61 -28.85 -0.21 -1.85
C ASN A 61 -28.20 0.60 -2.97
N LEU A 62 -28.04 -0.01 -4.15
CA LEU A 62 -27.52 0.66 -5.34
C LEU A 62 -28.70 1.17 -6.19
N THR A 63 -28.91 2.48 -6.16
CA THR A 63 -29.94 3.17 -6.94
C THR A 63 -29.32 4.07 -8.00
N LYS A 64 -30.07 4.35 -9.08
CA LYS A 64 -29.75 5.43 -10.00
C LYS A 64 -30.10 6.79 -9.36
N ASP A 65 -29.76 7.88 -10.04
CA ASP A 65 -30.10 9.26 -9.63
C ASP A 65 -31.62 9.47 -9.46
N ASP A 66 -32.44 8.68 -10.16
CA ASP A 66 -33.91 8.68 -10.08
C ASP A 66 -34.48 7.83 -8.94
N GLY A 67 -33.63 7.21 -8.11
CA GLY A 67 -34.02 6.36 -6.99
C GLY A 67 -34.42 4.93 -7.37
N THR A 68 -34.42 4.57 -8.66
CA THR A 68 -34.74 3.21 -9.10
C THR A 68 -33.55 2.26 -8.95
N PRO A 69 -33.77 0.95 -8.74
CA PRO A 69 -32.68 -0.03 -8.64
C PRO A 69 -31.80 -0.05 -9.89
N ALA A 70 -30.48 -0.09 -9.69
CA ALA A 70 -29.52 -0.25 -10.78
C ALA A 70 -29.53 -1.71 -11.31
N THR A 71 -30.10 -1.92 -12.50
CA THR A 71 -30.23 -3.27 -13.11
C THR A 71 -29.04 -3.71 -13.95
N LYS A 72 -28.15 -2.79 -14.34
CA LYS A 72 -26.88 -3.08 -15.01
C LYS A 72 -25.80 -2.23 -14.36
N LEU A 73 -24.98 -2.84 -13.52
CA LEU A 73 -23.88 -2.18 -12.83
C LEU A 73 -22.58 -2.95 -13.08
N LYS A 74 -21.50 -2.21 -13.32
CA LYS A 74 -20.14 -2.74 -13.29
C LYS A 74 -19.35 -1.91 -12.30
N LEU A 75 -19.05 -2.49 -11.14
CA LEU A 75 -18.12 -1.88 -10.20
C LEU A 75 -16.70 -1.97 -10.78
N ILE A 76 -15.94 -0.89 -10.64
CA ILE A 76 -14.49 -0.91 -10.89
C ILE A 76 -13.79 -1.55 -9.69
N ASN A 77 -12.50 -1.90 -9.86
CA ASN A 77 -11.72 -2.40 -8.74
C ASN A 77 -11.67 -1.32 -7.63
N ASN A 78 -11.83 -1.74 -6.37
CA ASN A 78 -11.87 -0.83 -5.21
C ASN A 78 -12.98 0.24 -5.28
N ALA A 79 -14.11 -0.03 -5.95
CA ALA A 79 -15.20 0.95 -6.12
C ALA A 79 -15.67 1.58 -4.79
N PHE A 80 -15.78 0.78 -3.74
CA PHE A 80 -16.21 1.25 -2.43
C PHE A 80 -15.18 2.14 -1.73
N SER A 81 -13.91 2.00 -2.09
CA SER A 81 -12.83 2.83 -1.57
C SER A 81 -13.09 4.30 -1.94
N PHE A 82 -13.64 4.59 -3.12
CA PHE A 82 -13.97 5.97 -3.54
C PHE A 82 -15.09 6.66 -2.73
N LEU A 83 -15.77 5.96 -1.82
CA LEU A 83 -16.73 6.59 -0.90
C LEU A 83 -16.06 7.44 0.18
N PHE A 84 -14.74 7.30 0.37
CA PHE A 84 -14.02 7.91 1.48
C PHE A 84 -12.90 8.84 0.98
N ARG A 85 -12.65 9.91 1.73
CA ARG A 85 -11.55 10.83 1.42
C ARG A 85 -10.24 10.41 2.07
N GLU A 86 -10.29 9.99 3.32
CA GLU A 86 -9.15 9.61 4.16
C GLU A 86 -9.64 8.71 5.29
N ILE A 87 -8.89 7.67 5.62
CA ILE A 87 -9.01 6.85 6.81
C ILE A 87 -7.69 6.84 7.55
N ARG A 88 -7.79 6.92 8.87
CA ARG A 88 -6.62 6.90 9.76
C ARG A 88 -6.76 5.76 10.74
N TYR A 89 -5.71 4.96 10.84
CA TYR A 89 -5.52 4.05 11.95
C TYR A 89 -4.71 4.77 13.03
N GLU A 90 -5.32 4.99 14.19
CA GLU A 90 -4.72 5.72 15.29
C GLU A 90 -4.56 4.82 16.52
N ILE A 91 -3.37 4.83 17.14
CA ILE A 91 -3.13 4.24 18.46
C ILE A 91 -2.89 5.39 19.42
N ASN A 92 -3.76 5.54 20.43
CA ASN A 92 -3.73 6.63 21.42
C ASN A 92 -3.62 8.04 20.80
N GLY A 93 -4.34 8.29 19.70
CA GLY A 93 -4.36 9.57 18.99
C GLY A 93 -3.12 9.85 18.12
N ILE A 94 -2.20 8.88 17.99
CA ILE A 94 -1.10 8.94 17.04
C ILE A 94 -1.48 8.16 15.79
N VAL A 95 -1.42 8.81 14.64
CA VAL A 95 -1.67 8.21 13.33
C VAL A 95 -0.55 7.23 12.98
N ILE A 96 -0.86 5.94 13.06
CA ILE A 96 0.04 4.83 12.71
C ILE A 96 0.03 4.61 11.20
N ASP A 97 -1.16 4.64 10.61
CA ASP A 97 -1.35 4.57 9.17
C ASP A 97 -2.43 5.58 8.75
N SER A 98 -2.24 6.22 7.61
CA SER A 98 -3.27 7.02 6.96
C SER A 98 -3.35 6.55 5.53
N THR A 99 -4.49 5.97 5.20
CA THR A 99 -4.79 5.46 3.89
C THR A 99 -5.99 6.25 3.40
N ARG A 100 -6.05 6.64 2.14
CA ARG A 100 -7.37 6.95 1.60
C ARG A 100 -8.10 5.61 1.60
N ASN A 101 -9.02 5.42 2.54
CA ASN A 101 -10.20 4.53 2.53
C ASN A 101 -10.36 3.50 3.68
N LEU A 102 -11.54 3.60 4.29
CA LEU A 102 -12.46 2.63 4.90
C LEU A 102 -12.25 2.08 6.37
N TYR A 103 -13.35 1.90 7.15
CA TYR A 103 -13.49 1.50 8.60
C TYR A 103 -12.86 0.15 9.08
N TRP A 104 -13.24 -0.44 10.24
CA TRP A 104 -12.40 -1.49 10.88
C TRP A 104 -13.18 -2.60 11.65
N ARG A 105 -13.14 -3.86 11.18
CA ARG A 105 -13.51 -5.08 11.96
C ARG A 105 -12.25 -5.73 12.44
N VAL A 106 -12.05 -5.87 13.74
CA VAL A 106 -10.76 -6.29 14.27
C VAL A 106 -10.86 -7.72 14.79
N PRO A 107 -9.99 -8.63 14.36
CA PRO A 107 -9.93 -9.96 14.94
C PRO A 107 -9.41 -9.88 16.37
N HIS A 108 -10.08 -10.58 17.26
CA HIS A 108 -9.63 -10.83 18.62
C HIS A 108 -8.99 -12.19 18.67
N VAL A 109 -7.79 -12.22 19.24
CA VAL A 109 -6.98 -13.43 19.36
C VAL A 109 -6.92 -13.80 20.83
N SER A 110 -7.48 -14.94 21.21
CA SER A 110 -7.23 -15.47 22.55
C SER A 110 -5.95 -16.29 22.50
N VAL A 111 -5.01 -15.98 23.40
CA VAL A 111 -3.72 -16.67 23.51
C VAL A 111 -3.79 -17.74 24.60
N GLY A 112 -3.03 -18.82 24.43
CA GLY A 112 -2.88 -19.84 25.48
C GLY A 112 -2.25 -19.27 26.76
N ILE A 113 -2.50 -19.90 27.91
CA ILE A 113 -1.98 -19.46 29.22
C ILE A 113 -0.45 -19.23 29.22
N PRO A 114 0.39 -20.10 28.61
CA PRO A 114 1.83 -19.87 28.56
C PRO A 114 2.20 -18.59 27.79
N GLN A 115 1.50 -18.31 26.69
CA GLN A 115 1.67 -17.12 25.85
C GLN A 115 1.15 -15.87 26.57
N GLN A 116 0.02 -15.97 27.26
CA GLN A 116 -0.50 -14.90 28.12
C GLN A 116 0.54 -14.51 29.17
N LEU A 117 1.11 -15.48 29.88
CA LEU A 117 2.16 -15.24 30.88
C LEU A 117 3.42 -14.62 30.24
N ALA A 118 3.79 -15.03 29.03
CA ALA A 118 4.91 -14.46 28.30
C ALA A 118 4.66 -12.98 27.93
N LEU A 119 3.44 -12.66 27.45
CA LEU A 119 3.03 -11.29 27.14
C LEU A 119 2.98 -10.42 28.41
N THR A 120 2.46 -10.94 29.53
CA THR A 120 2.50 -10.24 30.83
C THR A 120 3.94 -9.97 31.26
N LYS A 121 4.86 -10.93 31.11
CA LYS A 121 6.28 -10.70 31.41
C LYS A 121 6.92 -9.63 30.52
N ILE A 122 6.48 -9.47 29.27
CA ILE A 122 6.95 -8.40 28.39
C ILE A 122 6.41 -7.05 28.87
N LEU A 123 5.13 -7.00 29.27
CA LEU A 123 4.50 -5.82 29.89
C LEU A 123 5.25 -5.39 31.16
N ASP A 124 5.53 -6.33 32.07
CA ASP A 124 6.19 -6.08 33.36
C ASP A 124 7.63 -5.59 33.20
N LYS A 125 8.33 -6.02 32.14
CA LYS A 125 9.70 -5.59 31.84
C LYS A 125 9.78 -4.13 31.40
N ASN A 126 8.67 -3.51 31.01
CA ASN A 126 8.61 -2.12 30.55
C ASN A 126 9.63 -1.81 29.44
N VAL A 127 9.85 -2.77 28.53
CA VAL A 127 10.76 -2.61 27.39
C VAL A 127 9.98 -2.08 26.20
N GLU A 128 10.56 -1.10 25.51
CA GLU A 128 10.00 -0.62 24.24
C GLU A 128 10.09 -1.71 23.17
N ILE A 129 8.96 -1.98 22.52
CA ILE A 129 8.86 -2.91 21.39
C ILE A 129 9.01 -2.08 20.12
N LEU A 130 9.84 -2.57 19.20
CA LEU A 130 9.94 -2.02 17.85
C LEU A 130 8.82 -2.62 17.00
N LEU A 131 7.97 -1.76 16.44
CA LEU A 131 6.85 -2.12 15.58
C LEU A 131 7.14 -1.62 14.16
N PRO A 132 7.47 -2.52 13.21
CA PRO A 132 7.58 -2.16 11.80
C PRO A 132 6.20 -2.09 11.16
N PHE A 133 5.92 -0.97 10.51
CA PHE A 133 4.76 -0.75 9.67
C PHE A 133 5.20 -0.38 8.27
N ARG A 134 4.30 -0.55 7.32
CA ARG A 134 4.49 -0.03 5.96
C ARG A 134 3.53 1.12 5.75
N SER A 135 4.02 2.20 5.17
CA SER A 135 3.19 3.30 4.70
C SER A 135 3.34 3.47 3.21
N TRP A 136 2.38 4.16 2.62
CA TRP A 136 2.43 4.53 1.23
C TRP A 136 2.00 5.97 1.01
N GLU A 137 2.63 6.61 0.03
CA GLU A 137 2.29 7.96 -0.41
C GLU A 137 2.07 7.96 -1.92
N LEU A 138 0.95 8.51 -2.37
CA LEU A 138 0.69 8.71 -3.79
C LEU A 138 0.92 10.18 -4.14
N VAL A 139 1.92 10.42 -4.99
CA VAL A 139 2.25 11.74 -5.53
C VAL A 139 1.87 11.79 -7.00
N GLU A 140 1.25 12.89 -7.41
CA GLU A 140 0.94 13.18 -8.81
C GLU A 140 1.98 14.14 -9.39
N PHE A 141 2.40 13.95 -10.65
CA PHE A 141 3.28 14.88 -11.33
C PHE A 141 2.52 16.18 -11.67
N PRO A 142 2.88 17.35 -11.10
CA PRO A 142 2.06 18.56 -11.25
C PRO A 142 1.84 19.07 -12.68
N SER A 143 2.82 18.89 -13.56
CA SER A 143 2.74 19.33 -14.96
C SER A 143 3.59 18.44 -15.84
N LEU A 144 2.94 17.78 -16.79
CA LEU A 144 3.59 16.93 -17.78
C LEU A 144 3.54 17.63 -19.13
N SER A 145 4.71 18.04 -19.63
CA SER A 145 4.83 18.72 -20.93
C SER A 145 4.78 17.72 -22.09
N GLN A 146 4.44 18.19 -23.30
CA GLN A 146 4.43 17.32 -24.50
C GLN A 146 5.85 17.16 -25.08
N THR A 147 6.75 16.61 -24.28
CA THR A 147 8.15 16.32 -24.65
C THR A 147 8.46 14.85 -24.42
N THR A 148 9.63 14.41 -24.87
CA THR A 148 10.10 13.02 -24.75
C THR A 148 10.93 12.74 -23.51
N ARG A 149 11.34 13.76 -22.76
CA ARG A 149 12.22 13.62 -21.58
C ARG A 149 11.66 14.41 -20.43
N HIS A 150 11.52 13.75 -19.29
CA HIS A 150 10.92 14.34 -18.11
C HIS A 150 11.80 14.13 -16.89
N THR A 151 11.87 15.16 -16.07
CA THR A 151 12.54 15.13 -14.77
C THR A 151 11.55 15.63 -13.73
N TRP A 152 11.20 14.75 -12.81
CA TRP A 152 10.19 14.99 -11.79
C TRP A 152 10.83 14.95 -10.40
N PRO A 153 11.04 16.10 -9.75
CA PRO A 153 11.39 16.13 -8.34
C PRO A 153 10.15 15.74 -7.51
N VAL A 154 10.26 14.64 -6.76
CA VAL A 154 9.19 14.11 -5.92
C VAL A 154 9.47 14.54 -4.49
N LYS A 155 8.54 15.30 -3.91
CA LYS A 155 8.59 15.67 -2.49
C LYS A 155 7.82 14.63 -1.70
N THR A 156 8.50 13.95 -0.78
CA THR A 156 7.85 13.06 0.20
C THR A 156 7.28 13.87 1.34
N THR A 157 6.16 13.43 1.91
CA THR A 157 5.50 14.06 3.07
C THR A 157 6.30 13.95 4.35
N THR A 158 7.07 12.88 4.51
CA THR A 158 7.80 12.55 5.73
C THR A 158 9.30 12.59 5.49
N LYS A 159 10.02 13.27 6.40
CA LYS A 159 11.50 13.38 6.34
C LYS A 159 12.22 12.16 6.91
N LEU A 160 11.50 11.32 7.65
CA LEU A 160 12.03 10.17 8.39
C LEU A 160 11.92 8.85 7.61
N GLU A 161 11.11 8.81 6.55
CA GLU A 161 10.74 7.57 5.91
C GLU A 161 11.58 7.34 4.65
N THR A 162 12.25 6.20 4.59
CA THR A 162 13.08 5.83 3.44
C THR A 162 12.22 5.12 2.39
N PRO A 163 12.10 5.65 1.16
CA PRO A 163 11.41 4.97 0.06
C PRO A 163 12.05 3.61 -0.22
N ARG A 164 11.32 2.51 -0.06
CA ARG A 164 11.80 1.14 -0.34
C ARG A 164 11.33 0.66 -1.70
N HIS A 165 10.11 0.99 -2.09
CA HIS A 165 9.59 0.67 -3.42
C HIS A 165 8.97 1.89 -4.04
N VAL A 166 9.20 2.06 -5.35
CA VAL A 166 8.60 3.14 -6.12
C VAL A 166 7.85 2.53 -7.28
N VAL A 167 6.56 2.86 -7.40
CA VAL A 167 5.72 2.42 -8.50
C VAL A 167 5.30 3.64 -9.30
N VAL A 168 5.64 3.67 -10.59
CA VAL A 168 5.29 4.75 -11.51
C VAL A 168 4.29 4.25 -12.54
N ALA A 169 3.22 5.01 -12.75
CA ALA A 169 2.17 4.66 -13.68
C ALA A 169 1.61 5.89 -14.40
N PHE A 170 1.05 5.68 -15.58
CA PHE A 170 0.52 6.75 -16.43
C PHE A 170 -0.94 6.48 -16.79
N GLN A 171 -1.72 7.54 -16.85
CA GLN A 171 -3.10 7.51 -17.35
C GLN A 171 -3.34 8.68 -18.29
N ILE A 172 -3.90 8.41 -19.45
CA ILE A 172 -4.20 9.37 -20.50
C ILE A 172 -5.69 9.65 -20.46
N ASN A 173 -6.06 10.93 -20.43
CA ASN A 173 -7.45 11.36 -20.66
C ASN A 173 -8.45 10.78 -19.62
N ARG A 174 -8.02 10.55 -18.37
CA ARG A 174 -8.89 10.02 -17.29
C ARG A 174 -9.10 10.99 -16.12
N LYS A 175 -8.21 11.97 -15.95
CA LYS A 175 -8.26 12.89 -14.82
C LYS A 175 -9.58 13.67 -14.80
N ASN A 176 -10.24 13.70 -13.63
CA ASN A 176 -11.53 14.36 -13.41
C ASN A 176 -12.70 13.83 -14.29
N LYS A 177 -12.56 12.64 -14.90
CA LYS A 177 -13.61 12.03 -15.73
C LYS A 177 -14.20 10.83 -15.00
N VAL A 178 -15.30 11.05 -14.28
CA VAL A 178 -15.96 10.05 -13.41
C VAL A 178 -16.35 8.77 -14.17
N THR A 179 -16.67 8.88 -15.46
CA THR A 179 -17.06 7.73 -16.30
C THR A 179 -15.89 6.92 -16.84
N SER A 180 -14.65 7.40 -16.68
CA SER A 180 -13.46 6.74 -17.20
C SER A 180 -12.95 5.68 -16.23
N ASN A 181 -12.55 4.53 -16.75
CA ASN A 181 -12.02 3.43 -15.92
C ASN A 181 -10.62 3.79 -15.38
N MET A 182 -10.52 4.12 -14.09
CA MET A 182 -9.25 4.45 -13.42
C MET A 182 -8.42 3.22 -13.01
N SER A 183 -8.92 1.99 -13.19
CA SER A 183 -8.18 0.78 -12.80
C SER A 183 -7.19 0.30 -13.88
N THR A 184 -7.16 0.95 -15.04
CA THR A 184 -6.23 0.63 -16.14
C THR A 184 -5.19 1.74 -16.30
N PHE A 185 -4.00 1.35 -16.73
CA PHE A 185 -2.89 2.26 -16.98
C PHE A 185 -2.49 2.22 -18.46
N ASP A 186 -1.95 3.30 -18.97
CA ASP A 186 -1.57 3.41 -20.38
C ASP A 186 -0.07 3.33 -20.57
N ASN A 187 0.31 2.73 -21.69
CA ASN A 187 1.69 2.71 -22.14
C ASN A 187 2.00 4.05 -22.85
N CYS A 188 2.86 4.87 -22.24
CA CYS A 188 3.36 6.12 -22.83
C CYS A 188 4.60 5.92 -23.74
N ASN A 189 4.85 4.69 -24.19
CA ASN A 189 6.02 4.31 -25.00
C ASN A 189 7.34 4.69 -24.34
N LEU A 190 7.49 4.31 -23.07
CA LEU A 190 8.72 4.49 -22.31
C LEU A 190 9.89 3.81 -23.02
N THR A 191 11.01 4.51 -23.12
CA THR A 191 12.31 3.97 -23.53
C THR A 191 13.23 3.78 -22.35
N ASN A 192 13.06 4.58 -21.30
CA ASN A 192 13.85 4.50 -20.08
C ASN A 192 13.10 5.11 -18.90
N ILE A 193 13.32 4.59 -17.71
CA ILE A 193 12.80 5.15 -16.47
C ILE A 193 13.74 4.80 -15.32
N ARG A 194 14.02 5.79 -14.47
CA ARG A 194 14.94 5.67 -13.34
C ARG A 194 14.49 6.58 -12.20
N VAL A 195 14.77 6.16 -10.98
CA VAL A 195 14.59 6.89 -9.74
C VAL A 195 15.97 7.21 -9.19
N PHE A 196 16.17 8.46 -8.80
CA PHE A 196 17.28 8.88 -7.97
C PHE A 196 16.79 9.05 -6.55
N LEU A 197 17.43 8.34 -5.63
CA LEU A 197 17.30 8.56 -4.20
C LEU A 197 18.61 9.19 -3.73
N ASN A 198 18.55 10.47 -3.38
CA ASN A 198 19.72 11.29 -3.11
C ASN A 198 20.69 11.30 -4.32
N SER A 199 21.84 10.65 -4.19
CA SER A 199 22.86 10.54 -5.25
C SER A 199 22.91 9.16 -5.91
N GLU A 200 22.12 8.20 -5.43
CA GLU A 200 22.08 6.83 -5.95
C GLU A 200 20.95 6.68 -6.98
N ARG A 201 21.16 5.81 -7.98
CA ARG A 201 20.27 5.64 -9.14
C ARG A 201 19.73 4.21 -9.21
N TYR A 202 18.42 4.08 -9.45
CA TYR A 202 17.68 2.82 -9.53
C TYR A 202 16.76 2.79 -10.76
N PRO A 203 16.87 1.81 -11.68
CA PRO A 203 17.99 0.90 -11.83
C PRO A 203 19.26 1.63 -12.29
N TYR A 204 20.42 1.04 -12.01
CA TYR A 204 21.72 1.60 -12.38
C TYR A 204 21.90 1.69 -13.90
N ASN A 205 21.52 0.63 -14.62
CA ASN A 205 21.58 0.58 -16.08
C ASN A 205 20.33 1.21 -16.69
N ASP A 206 20.46 1.68 -17.93
CA ASP A 206 19.31 2.06 -18.75
C ASP A 206 18.52 0.82 -19.17
N LEU A 207 17.20 0.96 -19.26
CA LEU A 207 16.31 -0.16 -19.57
C LEU A 207 16.19 -0.45 -21.08
N PHE A 208 16.49 0.53 -21.94
CA PHE A 208 16.42 0.44 -23.41
C PHE A 208 15.12 -0.21 -23.92
N LEU A 209 13.99 0.26 -23.39
CA LEU A 209 12.66 -0.27 -23.65
C LEU A 209 12.19 0.14 -25.06
N ASP A 210 11.44 -0.75 -25.71
CA ASP A 210 10.69 -0.44 -26.92
C ASP A 210 9.39 -1.23 -26.93
N PHE A 211 8.28 -0.55 -26.63
CA PHE A 211 6.97 -1.18 -26.63
C PHE A 211 6.46 -1.52 -28.03
N LYS A 212 6.91 -0.84 -29.09
CA LYS A 212 6.49 -1.11 -30.48
C LYS A 212 7.08 -2.45 -30.94
N ASP A 213 8.34 -2.68 -30.62
CA ASP A 213 9.06 -3.94 -30.92
C ASP A 213 8.85 -5.05 -29.87
N ASN A 214 8.00 -4.84 -28.87
CA ASN A 214 7.80 -5.73 -27.71
C ASN A 214 9.06 -5.99 -26.86
N LYS A 215 10.02 -5.06 -26.84
CA LYS A 215 11.21 -5.06 -25.97
C LYS A 215 10.88 -4.39 -24.63
N TYR A 216 10.09 -5.07 -23.81
CA TYR A 216 9.72 -4.60 -22.46
C TYR A 216 9.85 -5.68 -21.38
N ALA A 217 10.57 -6.77 -21.68
CA ALA A 217 10.74 -7.91 -20.78
C ALA A 217 11.32 -7.50 -19.42
N THR A 218 12.35 -6.64 -19.40
CA THR A 218 12.96 -6.13 -18.16
C THR A 218 11.94 -5.40 -17.29
N LEU A 219 11.07 -4.58 -17.90
CA LEU A 219 10.03 -3.87 -17.16
C LEU A 219 8.98 -4.84 -16.59
N TYR A 220 8.61 -5.86 -17.37
CA TYR A 220 7.68 -6.89 -16.94
C TYR A 220 8.27 -7.77 -15.81
N GLU A 221 9.56 -8.07 -15.85
CA GLU A 221 10.27 -8.76 -14.77
C GLU A 221 10.27 -7.92 -13.49
N MET A 222 10.60 -6.63 -13.59
CA MET A 222 10.53 -5.69 -12.47
C MET A 222 9.12 -5.66 -11.84
N PHE A 223 8.08 -5.63 -12.65
CA PHE A 223 6.68 -5.74 -12.20
C PHE A 223 6.39 -7.08 -11.51
N SER A 224 6.80 -8.20 -12.12
CA SER A 224 6.53 -9.55 -11.62
C SER A 224 7.17 -9.80 -10.26
N ASN A 225 8.38 -9.25 -10.06
CA ASN A 225 9.15 -9.38 -8.82
C ASN A 225 8.57 -8.55 -7.66
N PHE A 226 7.69 -7.59 -7.92
CA PHE A 226 7.11 -6.74 -6.87
C PHE A 226 6.44 -7.55 -5.77
N ARG A 227 5.60 -8.53 -6.13
CA ARG A 227 4.83 -9.30 -5.14
C ARG A 227 5.73 -10.10 -4.21
N HIS A 228 6.80 -10.66 -4.75
CA HIS A 228 7.76 -11.41 -3.97
C HIS A 228 8.63 -10.49 -3.11
N SER A 229 9.14 -9.40 -3.68
CA SER A 229 9.97 -8.44 -2.94
C SER A 229 9.21 -7.73 -1.82
N TYR A 230 7.95 -7.35 -2.07
CA TYR A 230 7.13 -6.62 -1.11
C TYR A 230 6.34 -7.54 -0.18
N TYR A 231 5.55 -8.51 -0.68
CA TYR A 231 4.69 -9.34 0.18
C TYR A 231 5.38 -10.60 0.70
N GLU A 232 6.60 -10.93 0.23
CA GLU A 232 7.30 -12.17 0.57
C GLU A 232 6.51 -13.44 0.15
N ILE A 233 5.58 -13.28 -0.80
CA ILE A 233 4.77 -14.36 -1.37
C ILE A 233 5.50 -14.95 -2.60
N GLY A 234 5.10 -16.15 -3.03
CA GLY A 234 5.60 -16.78 -4.24
C GLY A 234 5.49 -15.91 -5.50
N ASN A 235 6.39 -16.17 -6.46
CA ASN A 235 6.47 -15.49 -7.75
C ASN A 235 5.30 -15.92 -8.66
N GLU A 236 4.17 -15.25 -8.55
CA GLU A 236 3.07 -15.37 -9.51
C GLU A 236 2.65 -13.98 -10.04
N PRO A 237 3.07 -13.62 -11.26
CA PRO A 237 2.64 -12.37 -11.88
C PRO A 237 1.15 -12.43 -12.18
N ILE A 238 0.42 -11.39 -11.78
CA ILE A 238 -1.04 -11.30 -11.93
C ILE A 238 -1.46 -11.20 -13.40
N PHE A 239 -0.58 -10.66 -14.25
CA PHE A 239 -0.83 -10.43 -15.66
C PHE A 239 0.21 -11.14 -16.51
N THR A 240 -0.21 -11.71 -17.65
CA THR A 240 0.72 -12.14 -18.70
C THR A 240 1.45 -10.93 -19.31
N PRO A 241 2.59 -11.11 -20.02
CA PRO A 241 3.29 -9.98 -20.66
C PRO A 241 2.42 -9.17 -21.64
N LYS A 242 1.42 -9.80 -22.26
CA LYS A 242 0.48 -9.12 -23.18
C LYS A 242 -0.54 -8.28 -22.41
N GLU A 243 -1.11 -8.84 -21.34
CA GLU A 243 -2.05 -8.13 -20.47
C GLU A 243 -1.38 -7.00 -19.70
N PHE A 244 -0.14 -7.20 -19.24
CA PHE A 244 0.66 -6.14 -18.64
C PHE A 244 0.77 -4.93 -19.58
N LYS A 245 1.15 -5.17 -20.85
CA LYS A 245 1.29 -4.09 -21.84
C LYS A 245 -0.03 -3.34 -22.12
N SER A 246 -1.18 -4.01 -22.08
CA SER A 246 -2.47 -3.41 -22.43
C SER A 246 -3.30 -2.89 -21.27
N ILE A 247 -3.17 -3.47 -20.08
CA ILE A 247 -4.02 -3.20 -18.91
C ILE A 247 -3.24 -2.40 -17.85
N SER A 248 -1.98 -2.76 -17.60
CA SER A 248 -1.23 -2.27 -16.44
C SER A 248 0.28 -2.17 -16.70
N PRO A 249 0.74 -1.32 -17.64
CA PRO A 249 2.16 -1.07 -17.89
C PRO A 249 2.77 -0.18 -16.80
N ILE A 250 2.69 -0.63 -15.54
CA ILE A 250 3.25 0.04 -14.38
C ILE A 250 4.71 -0.33 -14.22
N THR A 251 5.51 0.65 -13.81
CA THR A 251 6.94 0.46 -13.53
C THR A 251 7.12 0.30 -12.04
N HIS A 252 7.52 -0.88 -11.58
CA HIS A 252 8.00 -1.08 -10.20
C HIS A 252 9.53 -0.94 -10.17
N ILE A 253 10.05 -0.09 -9.30
CA ILE A 253 11.49 0.09 -9.06
C ILE A 253 11.77 -0.27 -7.61
N ASP A 254 12.52 -1.35 -7.42
CA ASP A 254 12.93 -1.84 -6.12
C ASP A 254 14.14 -1.05 -5.60
N CYS A 255 13.93 -0.31 -4.52
CA CYS A 255 14.95 0.47 -3.80
C CYS A 255 15.21 -0.12 -2.39
N SER A 256 14.70 -1.32 -2.09
CA SER A 256 14.70 -1.90 -0.74
C SER A 256 16.11 -2.06 -0.18
N ARG A 257 17.07 -2.38 -1.06
CA ARG A 257 18.49 -2.59 -0.75
C ARG A 257 19.34 -1.31 -0.82
N GLN A 258 18.72 -0.14 -0.72
CA GLN A 258 19.48 1.10 -0.60
C GLN A 258 20.37 1.11 0.63
N LYS A 259 21.48 1.85 0.57
CA LYS A 259 22.36 2.03 1.73
C LYS A 259 21.58 2.73 2.83
N GLU A 260 21.59 2.17 4.04
CA GLU A 260 21.09 2.84 5.24
C GLU A 260 22.12 3.90 5.66
N THR A 261 22.16 5.01 4.94
CA THR A 261 22.94 6.16 5.38
C THR A 261 22.19 6.85 6.52
N ILE A 262 22.88 7.05 7.64
CA ILE A 262 22.47 7.97 8.72
C ILE A 262 22.56 9.40 8.17
N GLN A 263 21.67 9.76 7.25
CA GLN A 263 21.54 11.13 6.77
C GLN A 263 20.56 11.86 7.68
N SER A 264 21.04 12.91 8.32
CA SER A 264 20.26 13.79 9.19
C SER A 264 19.32 14.73 8.41
N GLY A 265 18.92 14.37 7.19
CA GLY A 265 18.21 15.23 6.24
C GLY A 265 17.16 14.49 5.41
N SER A 266 16.23 15.24 4.82
CA SER A 266 15.15 14.69 3.99
C SER A 266 15.72 13.95 2.78
N VAL A 267 15.17 12.76 2.46
CA VAL A 267 15.46 12.07 1.21
C VAL A 267 15.03 12.95 0.05
N VAL A 268 15.95 13.22 -0.88
CA VAL A 268 15.65 13.91 -2.14
C VAL A 268 15.38 12.85 -3.20
N MET A 269 14.12 12.74 -3.60
CA MET A 269 13.70 11.79 -4.63
C MET A 269 13.48 12.52 -5.96
N ARG A 270 13.97 11.93 -7.05
CA ARG A 270 13.76 12.43 -8.42
C ARG A 270 13.50 11.28 -9.37
N ILE A 271 12.45 11.38 -10.16
CA ILE A 271 12.14 10.40 -11.21
C ILE A 271 12.52 11.01 -12.55
N GLU A 272 13.27 10.27 -13.35
CA GLU A 272 13.57 10.62 -14.74
C GLU A 272 13.04 9.54 -15.65
N PHE A 273 12.36 9.94 -16.71
CA PHE A 273 11.87 9.01 -17.70
C PHE A 273 11.91 9.61 -19.10
N GLU A 274 12.02 8.71 -20.07
CA GLU A 274 12.18 9.01 -21.48
C GLU A 274 11.18 8.19 -22.27
N THR A 275 10.63 8.78 -23.33
CA THR A 275 9.65 8.14 -24.24
C THR A 275 10.13 8.22 -25.69
N SER A 276 9.66 7.30 -26.53
CA SER A 276 10.03 7.28 -27.96
C SER A 276 9.36 8.42 -28.75
N GLU A 277 8.27 8.96 -28.22
CA GLU A 277 7.47 10.02 -28.85
C GLU A 277 6.92 10.96 -27.77
N ASN A 278 6.48 12.15 -28.17
CA ASN A 278 5.94 13.14 -27.23
C ASN A 278 4.76 12.55 -26.47
N ILE A 279 4.73 12.80 -25.15
CA ILE A 279 3.64 12.31 -24.32
C ILE A 279 2.30 12.92 -24.81
N PRO A 280 1.24 12.10 -24.95
CA PRO A 280 -0.07 12.58 -25.34
C PRO A 280 -0.61 13.67 -24.41
N ASN A 281 -1.44 14.57 -24.95
CA ASN A 281 -2.11 15.56 -24.12
C ASN A 281 -3.04 14.88 -23.09
N GLU A 282 -3.31 15.56 -21.97
CA GLU A 282 -4.12 15.05 -20.86
C GLU A 282 -3.55 13.77 -20.20
N THR A 283 -2.24 13.53 -20.31
CA THR A 283 -1.56 12.45 -19.57
C THR A 283 -1.26 12.88 -18.14
N THR A 284 -1.62 12.04 -17.18
CA THR A 284 -1.29 12.18 -15.76
C THR A 284 -0.31 11.08 -15.37
N ALA A 285 0.77 11.45 -14.68
CA ALA A 285 1.74 10.51 -14.14
C ALA A 285 1.58 10.44 -12.61
N TYR A 286 1.55 9.21 -12.11
CA TYR A 286 1.41 8.89 -10.70
C TYR A 286 2.67 8.17 -10.21
N CYS A 287 3.08 8.50 -8.99
CA CYS A 287 4.15 7.82 -8.27
C CYS A 287 3.60 7.37 -6.92
N LEU A 288 3.49 6.07 -6.73
CA LEU A 288 3.22 5.46 -5.44
C LEU A 288 4.57 5.11 -4.80
N ILE A 289 4.82 5.65 -3.62
CA ILE A 289 6.03 5.40 -2.85
C ILE A 289 5.63 4.53 -1.67
N LEU A 290 6.34 3.43 -1.46
CA LEU A 290 6.16 2.56 -0.31
C LEU A 290 7.36 2.72 0.61
N HIS A 291 7.09 3.01 1.88
CA HIS A 291 8.12 3.24 2.89
C HIS A 291 7.95 2.26 4.06
N ASP A 292 9.05 2.02 4.75
CA ASP A 292 9.01 1.42 6.08
C ASP A 292 8.88 2.53 7.12
N ARG A 293 8.00 2.32 8.10
CA ARG A 293 7.88 3.14 9.30
C ARG A 293 8.22 2.28 10.50
N LEU A 294 9.10 2.79 11.36
CA LEU A 294 9.42 2.13 12.62
C LEU A 294 8.81 2.93 13.76
N PHE A 295 8.15 2.23 14.68
CA PHE A 295 7.62 2.82 15.89
C PHE A 295 8.18 2.11 17.11
N ARG A 296 8.48 2.87 18.15
CA ARG A 296 8.68 2.36 19.50
C ARG A 296 7.36 2.45 20.24
N TYR A 297 6.85 1.31 20.66
CA TYR A 297 5.69 1.21 21.52
C TYR A 297 6.12 0.73 22.89
N ASN A 298 5.74 1.47 23.94
CA ASN A 298 5.91 1.02 25.30
C ASN A 298 4.57 0.47 25.82
N PRO A 299 4.45 -0.86 26.05
CA PRO A 299 3.18 -1.48 26.43
C PRO A 299 2.62 -1.01 27.77
N LEU A 300 3.48 -0.61 28.72
CA LEU A 300 3.07 -0.20 30.07
C LEU A 300 2.56 1.24 30.10
N THR A 301 3.31 2.16 29.51
CA THR A 301 2.97 3.60 29.45
C THR A 301 2.04 3.94 28.28
N LYS A 302 1.88 3.00 27.34
CA LYS A 302 1.12 3.13 26.09
C LYS A 302 1.63 4.25 25.17
N ILE A 303 2.85 4.73 25.39
CA ILE A 303 3.49 5.75 24.55
C ILE A 303 3.92 5.11 23.23
N VAL A 304 3.56 5.78 22.13
CA VAL A 304 4.02 5.45 20.78
C VAL A 304 4.89 6.60 20.27
N ARG A 305 6.07 6.28 19.72
CA ARG A 305 6.98 7.25 19.09
C ARG A 305 7.47 6.72 17.76
N GLN A 306 7.36 7.51 16.69
CA GLN A 306 8.01 7.19 15.42
C GLN A 306 9.52 7.35 15.58
N VAL A 307 10.27 6.41 15.02
CA VAL A 307 11.74 6.37 14.99
C VAL A 307 12.22 6.59 13.56
#